data_AF-A0A9J7LV71-F1
#
_entry.id   AF-A0A9J7LV71-F1
#
_cell.length_a   1.000
_cell.length_b   1.000
_cell.length_c   1.000
_cell.angle_alpha   90.00
_cell.angle_beta   90.00
_cell.angle_gamma   90.00
#
_symmetry.space_group_name_H-M   'P 1'
#
loop_
_entity.id
_entity.type
_entity.pdbx_description
1 polymer ?
#
loop_
_entity_poly.entity_id
_entity_poly.type
_entity_poly.pdbx_seq_one_letter_code
_entity_poly.pdbx_strand_id
1 'polypeptide(L)'
;MLTLLVALPECSDGSNNCSTNADCVEEYLYFSCVCSDGFAFNGTDCEAVESNYISFKILNLDPTKDYENKTSLDYLELTAVLEELVRNITGDILAVDLIDVRLPDTGVIFQLNTTRSDTDSVEGAIFDEAADDRLGKFVLEGNATTFGPVSLLVALPECSDGTNNCSTNADCVEEYLYFSCVCSDGFVFNGTDCEAVESNYISFRVLDLDPTKDYENKTSPDYLDLQDILEELVANITGEILSVELFDVR
;
A
#
# COMPACT_ATOMS: atom_id res chain seq x y z
N MET A 1 -53.71 33.26 18.83
CA MET A 1 -52.48 33.41 19.62
C MET A 1 -51.58 32.28 19.16
N LEU A 2 -50.54 32.60 18.40
CA LEU A 2 -49.62 31.63 17.82
C LEU A 2 -48.86 30.99 19.00
N THR A 3 -49.05 29.70 19.24
CA THR A 3 -48.32 28.98 20.29
C THR A 3 -46.86 28.96 19.87
N LEU A 4 -46.04 29.77 20.54
CA LEU A 4 -44.59 29.76 20.37
C LEU A 4 -44.11 28.40 20.90
N LEU A 5 -43.89 27.42 20.03
CA LEU A 5 -43.17 26.22 20.42
C LEU A 5 -41.73 26.65 20.71
N VAL A 6 -41.40 26.70 21.99
CA VAL A 6 -40.03 26.92 22.45
C VAL A 6 -39.30 25.59 22.22
N ALA A 7 -38.24 25.61 21.41
CA ALA A 7 -37.26 24.53 21.41
C ALA A 7 -36.76 24.41 22.86
N LEU A 8 -36.93 23.23 23.46
CA LEU A 8 -36.32 22.96 24.75
C LEU A 8 -34.79 23.05 24.54
N PRO A 9 -34.03 23.71 25.42
CA PRO A 9 -32.59 23.90 25.23
C PRO A 9 -31.78 22.83 25.99
N GLU A 10 -32.06 21.54 25.74
CA GLU A 10 -31.51 20.42 26.52
C GLU A 10 -29.97 20.34 26.49
N CYS A 11 -29.32 20.86 25.44
CA CYS A 11 -27.86 20.91 25.35
C CYS A 11 -27.28 22.05 26.20
N SER A 12 -27.98 23.17 26.31
CA SER A 12 -27.49 24.36 27.03
C SER A 12 -27.77 24.32 28.53
N ASP A 13 -28.86 23.66 28.94
CA ASP A 13 -29.23 23.54 30.35
C ASP A 13 -28.73 22.25 31.01
N GLY A 14 -28.13 21.34 30.23
CA GLY A 14 -27.52 20.10 30.70
C GLY A 14 -28.54 19.02 31.08
N SER A 15 -29.79 19.12 30.62
CA SER A 15 -30.83 18.11 30.87
C SER A 15 -30.82 16.93 29.87
N ASN A 16 -29.97 16.99 28.85
CA ASN A 16 -29.75 15.88 27.91
C ASN A 16 -29.12 14.64 28.57
N ASN A 17 -29.24 13.51 27.89
CA ASN A 17 -28.66 12.22 28.29
C ASN A 17 -27.54 11.76 27.34
N CYS A 18 -26.84 12.70 26.69
CA CYS A 18 -25.75 12.36 25.80
C CYS A 18 -24.58 11.72 26.56
N SER A 19 -23.85 10.85 25.86
CA SER A 19 -22.60 10.30 26.37
C SER A 19 -21.60 11.44 26.63
N THR A 20 -20.65 11.21 27.54
CA THR A 20 -19.53 12.15 27.74
C THR A 20 -18.63 12.28 26.52
N ASN A 21 -18.71 11.33 25.57
CA ASN A 21 -17.98 11.33 24.30
C ASN A 21 -18.91 11.65 23.11
N ALA A 22 -19.97 12.43 23.35
CA ALA A 22 -20.91 12.86 22.32
C ALA A 22 -21.13 14.37 22.38
N ASP A 23 -21.34 14.93 21.21
CA ASP A 23 -21.79 16.31 21.03
C ASP A 23 -23.33 16.34 21.02
N CYS A 24 -23.90 17.20 21.88
CA CYS A 24 -25.33 17.46 21.89
C CYS A 24 -25.66 18.53 20.84
N VAL A 25 -26.61 18.20 19.95
CA VAL A 25 -27.07 19.07 18.87
C VAL A 25 -28.54 19.43 19.08
N GLU A 26 -28.81 20.72 19.20
CA GLU A 26 -30.17 21.26 19.31
C GLU A 26 -30.88 21.19 17.96
N GLU A 27 -32.08 20.61 17.95
CA GLU A 27 -32.95 20.49 16.78
C GLU A 27 -34.29 21.18 17.03
N TYR A 28 -35.10 21.35 15.98
CA TYR A 28 -36.42 21.94 16.17
C TYR A 28 -37.32 20.99 16.98
N LEU A 29 -37.51 21.31 18.27
CA LEU A 29 -38.38 20.63 19.25
C LEU A 29 -37.82 19.36 19.91
N TYR A 30 -36.54 19.06 19.72
CA TYR A 30 -35.83 17.96 20.37
C TYR A 30 -34.33 18.22 20.30
N PHE A 31 -33.53 17.36 20.94
CA PHE A 31 -32.08 17.32 20.79
C PHE A 31 -31.63 15.96 20.25
N SER A 32 -30.45 15.91 19.64
CA SER A 32 -29.80 14.66 19.25
C SER A 32 -28.39 14.60 19.85
N CYS A 33 -27.91 13.38 20.09
CA CYS A 33 -26.55 13.14 20.52
C CYS A 33 -25.80 12.49 19.37
N VAL A 34 -24.64 13.04 19.02
CA VAL A 34 -23.76 12.49 17.98
C VAL A 34 -22.43 12.16 18.62
N CYS A 35 -21.98 10.91 18.50
CA CYS A 35 -20.67 10.55 19.04
C CYS A 35 -19.57 11.41 18.40
N SER A 36 -18.62 11.87 19.21
CA SER A 36 -17.49 12.64 18.75
C SER A 36 -16.54 11.77 17.92
N ASP A 37 -15.64 12.41 17.16
CA ASP A 37 -14.66 11.71 16.32
C ASP A 37 -13.90 10.62 17.11
N GLY A 38 -13.83 9.42 16.52
CA GLY A 38 -13.23 8.24 17.16
C GLY A 38 -14.17 7.46 18.09
N PHE A 39 -15.46 7.80 18.15
CA PHE A 39 -16.47 7.05 18.88
C PHE A 39 -17.67 6.67 18.00
N ALA A 40 -18.33 5.55 18.31
CA ALA A 40 -19.50 5.02 17.58
C ALA A 40 -20.64 4.63 18.54
N PHE A 41 -21.81 4.30 17.95
CA PHE A 41 -23.12 3.98 18.56
C PHE A 41 -24.16 5.11 18.51
N ASN A 42 -25.05 5.21 19.51
CA ASN A 42 -26.32 5.93 19.42
C ASN A 42 -26.27 7.35 20.01
N GLY A 43 -25.08 7.84 20.40
CA GLY A 43 -24.88 9.17 20.96
C GLY A 43 -25.17 9.27 22.46
N THR A 44 -26.07 8.45 23.01
CA THR A 44 -26.27 8.32 24.47
C THR A 44 -25.30 7.31 25.07
N ASP A 45 -24.90 6.33 24.26
CA ASP A 45 -23.78 5.44 24.48
C ASP A 45 -22.81 5.64 23.33
N CYS A 46 -21.53 5.85 23.65
CA CYS A 46 -20.48 6.10 22.67
C CYS A 46 -19.21 5.36 23.09
N GLU A 47 -18.80 4.42 22.26
CA GLU A 47 -17.62 3.59 22.50
C GLU A 47 -16.49 3.96 21.52
N ALA A 48 -15.26 3.88 22.01
CA ALA A 48 -14.08 4.14 21.20
C ALA A 48 -14.00 3.16 20.04
N VAL A 49 -13.72 3.70 18.86
CA VAL A 49 -13.46 2.94 17.63
C VAL A 49 -11.98 2.58 17.57
N GLU A 50 -11.69 1.32 17.30
CA GLU A 50 -10.34 0.80 17.07
C GLU A 50 -10.23 0.30 15.63
N SER A 51 -9.07 0.56 15.02
CA SER A 51 -8.75 0.05 13.70
C SER A 51 -7.91 -1.21 13.81
N ASN A 52 -8.34 -2.27 13.13
CA ASN A 52 -7.61 -3.53 13.01
C ASN A 52 -7.42 -3.86 11.54
N TYR A 53 -6.42 -4.68 11.24
CA TYR A 53 -6.13 -5.17 9.90
C TYR A 53 -6.39 -6.65 9.83
N ILE A 54 -6.91 -7.09 8.68
CA ILE A 54 -7.09 -8.50 8.38
C ILE A 54 -6.52 -8.84 7.02
N SER A 55 -6.11 -10.09 6.87
CA SER A 55 -5.65 -10.61 5.59
C SER A 55 -6.30 -11.93 5.26
N PHE A 56 -6.69 -12.10 4.01
CA PHE A 56 -7.04 -13.41 3.45
C PHE A 56 -6.11 -13.71 2.27
N LYS A 57 -5.72 -14.98 2.13
CA LYS A 57 -5.02 -15.46 0.94
C LYS A 57 -6.02 -16.13 -0.01
N ILE A 58 -6.29 -15.51 -1.17
CA ILE A 58 -7.27 -16.00 -2.13
C ILE A 58 -6.58 -16.82 -3.22
N LEU A 59 -6.94 -18.09 -3.36
CA LEU A 59 -6.27 -19.02 -4.29
C LEU A 59 -6.84 -19.01 -5.71
N ASN A 60 -7.98 -18.34 -5.94
CA ASN A 60 -8.73 -18.44 -7.19
C ASN A 60 -9.14 -17.08 -7.79
N LEU A 61 -8.33 -16.03 -7.60
CA LEU A 61 -8.50 -14.81 -8.40
C LEU A 61 -8.21 -15.08 -9.88
N ASP A 62 -8.89 -14.34 -10.75
CA ASP A 62 -8.71 -14.45 -12.19
C ASP A 62 -7.40 -13.76 -12.61
N PRO A 63 -6.39 -14.50 -13.10
CA PRO A 63 -5.08 -13.94 -13.42
C PRO A 63 -5.08 -13.05 -14.67
N THR A 64 -6.19 -12.96 -15.41
CA THR A 64 -6.31 -12.09 -16.59
C THR A 64 -6.72 -10.66 -16.26
N LYS A 65 -7.00 -10.40 -14.98
CA LYS A 65 -7.56 -9.16 -14.46
C LYS A 65 -6.48 -8.24 -13.92
N ASP A 66 -6.67 -6.93 -14.09
CA ASP A 66 -5.71 -5.92 -13.64
C ASP A 66 -6.00 -5.51 -12.18
N TYR A 67 -5.52 -6.30 -11.23
CA TYR A 67 -5.65 -6.00 -9.80
C TYR A 67 -4.49 -5.16 -9.23
N GLU A 68 -3.44 -4.89 -10.01
CA GLU A 68 -2.32 -4.06 -9.57
C GLU A 68 -2.69 -2.57 -9.66
N ASN A 69 -3.53 -2.20 -10.63
CA ASN A 69 -3.99 -0.84 -10.80
C ASN A 69 -5.27 -0.57 -9.99
N LYS A 70 -5.13 0.18 -8.89
CA LYS A 70 -6.26 0.56 -7.99
C LYS A 70 -7.36 1.39 -8.65
N THR A 71 -7.14 1.89 -9.86
CA THR A 71 -8.13 2.64 -10.65
C THR A 71 -8.79 1.81 -11.76
N SER A 72 -8.35 0.57 -11.97
CA SER A 72 -8.93 -0.32 -12.97
C SER A 72 -10.35 -0.71 -12.57
N LEU A 73 -11.19 -1.02 -13.57
CA LEU A 73 -12.53 -1.52 -13.32
C LEU A 73 -12.49 -2.88 -12.59
N ASP A 74 -11.50 -3.71 -12.89
CA ASP A 74 -11.34 -5.03 -12.27
C ASP A 74 -11.03 -4.93 -10.77
N TYR A 75 -10.16 -4.00 -10.37
CA TYR A 75 -9.85 -3.73 -8.96
C TYR A 75 -11.07 -3.20 -8.21
N LEU A 76 -11.79 -2.23 -8.80
CA LEU A 76 -12.97 -1.63 -8.18
C LEU A 76 -14.12 -2.63 -8.01
N GLU A 77 -14.34 -3.50 -9.00
CA GLU A 77 -15.32 -4.59 -8.89
C GLU A 77 -14.95 -5.60 -7.81
N LEU A 78 -13.66 -5.99 -7.73
CA LEU A 78 -13.18 -6.89 -6.68
C LEU A 78 -13.34 -6.26 -5.29
N THR A 79 -12.96 -4.98 -5.16
CA THR A 79 -13.08 -4.20 -3.91
C THR A 79 -14.51 -4.20 -3.39
N ALA A 80 -15.47 -3.83 -4.23
CA ALA A 80 -16.88 -3.76 -3.84
C ALA A 80 -17.41 -5.12 -3.34
N VAL A 81 -17.05 -6.22 -4.02
CA VAL A 81 -17.49 -7.57 -3.63
C VAL A 81 -16.84 -8.00 -2.31
N LEU A 82 -15.53 -7.79 -2.17
CA LEU A 82 -14.81 -8.24 -0.99
C LEU A 82 -15.18 -7.45 0.27
N GLU A 83 -15.27 -6.12 0.17
CA GLU A 83 -15.70 -5.28 1.30
C GLU A 83 -17.12 -5.62 1.75
N GLU A 84 -18.02 -5.94 0.82
CA GLU A 84 -19.37 -6.41 1.15
C GLU A 84 -19.35 -7.74 1.90
N LEU A 85 -18.55 -8.71 1.45
CA LEU A 85 -18.40 -10.00 2.12
C LEU A 85 -17.86 -9.84 3.54
N VAL A 86 -16.76 -9.08 3.69
CA VAL A 86 -16.11 -8.87 4.99
C VAL A 86 -17.02 -8.11 5.95
N ARG A 87 -17.71 -7.07 5.49
CA ARG A 87 -18.67 -6.32 6.31
C ARG A 87 -19.83 -7.18 6.81
N ASN A 88 -20.19 -8.23 6.07
CA ASN A 88 -21.28 -9.12 6.42
C ASN A 88 -20.87 -10.31 7.31
N ILE A 89 -19.58 -10.45 7.66
CA ILE A 89 -19.10 -11.51 8.57
C ILE A 89 -19.78 -11.37 9.95
N THR A 90 -19.84 -10.13 10.47
CA THR A 90 -20.56 -9.82 11.72
C THR A 90 -21.11 -8.40 11.69
N GLY A 91 -22.21 -8.16 12.41
CA GLY A 91 -22.83 -6.84 12.56
C GLY A 91 -22.02 -5.86 13.40
N ASP A 92 -20.93 -6.32 14.03
CA ASP A 92 -20.09 -5.51 14.91
C ASP A 92 -19.00 -4.73 14.14
N ILE A 93 -18.82 -5.02 12.84
CA ILE A 93 -17.91 -4.29 11.95
C ILE A 93 -18.56 -2.96 11.54
N LEU A 94 -17.93 -1.84 11.90
CA LEU A 94 -18.42 -0.50 11.60
C LEU A 94 -18.03 -0.05 10.17
N ALA A 95 -16.78 -0.31 9.79
CA ALA A 95 -16.26 0.01 8.46
C ALA A 95 -15.25 -1.03 8.00
N VAL A 96 -15.13 -1.16 6.67
CA VAL A 96 -14.19 -2.04 5.97
C VAL A 96 -13.67 -1.26 4.78
N ASP A 97 -12.36 -1.25 4.61
CA ASP A 97 -11.67 -0.68 3.46
C ASP A 97 -10.62 -1.69 2.94
N LEU A 98 -10.68 -2.06 1.66
CA LEU A 98 -9.63 -2.86 1.02
C LEU A 98 -8.40 -1.98 0.79
N ILE A 99 -7.33 -2.26 1.53
CA ILE A 99 -6.10 -1.49 1.49
C ILE A 99 -5.22 -1.93 0.32
N ASP A 100 -5.15 -3.24 0.08
CA ASP A 100 -4.23 -3.79 -0.90
C ASP A 100 -4.62 -5.18 -1.42
N VAL A 101 -4.19 -5.46 -2.65
CA VAL A 101 -4.21 -6.79 -3.28
C VAL A 101 -2.79 -7.10 -3.73
N ARG A 102 -2.15 -8.08 -3.08
CA ARG A 102 -0.76 -8.47 -3.35
C ARG A 102 -0.70 -9.67 -4.25
N LEU A 103 -0.19 -9.47 -5.46
CA LEU A 103 0.13 -10.54 -6.40
C LEU A 103 1.61 -10.95 -6.25
N PRO A 104 1.98 -12.20 -6.61
CA PRO A 104 1.16 -13.24 -7.25
C PRO A 104 0.42 -14.17 -6.26
N ASP A 105 0.83 -14.20 -4.99
CA ASP A 105 0.29 -15.11 -3.99
C ASP A 105 -1.13 -14.75 -3.52
N THR A 106 -1.60 -13.59 -3.96
CA THR A 106 -2.96 -13.07 -3.83
C THR A 106 -3.39 -12.92 -2.38
N GLY A 107 -2.62 -12.09 -1.66
CA GLY A 107 -3.01 -11.56 -0.36
C GLY A 107 -3.94 -10.37 -0.49
N VAL A 108 -5.13 -10.43 0.09
CA VAL A 108 -6.02 -9.26 0.20
C VAL A 108 -6.00 -8.74 1.63
N ILE A 109 -5.87 -7.43 1.79
CA ILE A 109 -5.68 -6.78 3.09
C ILE A 109 -6.78 -5.76 3.29
N PHE A 110 -7.47 -5.84 4.43
CA PHE A 110 -8.50 -4.89 4.80
C PHE A 110 -8.11 -4.17 6.08
N GLN A 111 -8.47 -2.89 6.15
CA GLN A 111 -8.63 -2.19 7.41
C GLN A 111 -10.09 -2.33 7.83
N LEU A 112 -10.30 -2.66 9.10
CA LEU A 112 -11.59 -2.72 9.75
C LEU A 112 -11.64 -1.67 10.85
N ASN A 113 -12.80 -1.05 11.03
CA ASN A 113 -13.10 -0.29 12.23
C ASN A 113 -14.12 -1.06 13.05
N THR A 114 -13.80 -1.29 14.31
CA THR A 114 -14.65 -1.97 15.30
C THR A 114 -14.75 -1.10 16.54
N THR A 115 -15.69 -1.41 17.43
CA THR A 115 -15.64 -0.85 18.77
C THR A 115 -14.63 -1.62 19.59
N ARG A 116 -14.08 -1.01 20.63
CA ARG A 116 -13.10 -1.68 21.50
C ARG A 116 -13.67 -2.94 22.14
N SER A 117 -14.94 -2.94 22.57
CA SER A 117 -15.58 -4.10 23.20
C SER A 117 -15.84 -5.24 22.24
N ASP A 118 -16.03 -4.95 20.94
CA ASP A 118 -16.37 -5.95 19.94
C ASP A 118 -15.14 -6.58 19.26
N THR A 119 -13.95 -6.03 19.45
CA THR A 119 -12.73 -6.44 18.71
C THR A 119 -12.44 -7.95 18.81
N ASP A 120 -12.50 -8.53 20.01
CA ASP A 120 -12.28 -9.97 20.21
C ASP A 120 -13.38 -10.84 19.56
N SER A 121 -14.62 -10.35 19.55
CA SER A 121 -15.77 -11.03 18.93
C SER A 121 -15.62 -11.04 17.40
N VAL A 122 -15.22 -9.90 16.84
CA VAL A 122 -14.95 -9.74 15.41
C VAL A 122 -13.77 -10.62 14.97
N GLU A 123 -12.69 -10.67 15.76
CA GLU A 123 -11.57 -11.57 15.50
C GLU A 123 -12.04 -13.03 15.39
N GLY A 124 -12.81 -13.51 16.37
CA GLY A 124 -13.36 -14.86 16.36
C GLY A 124 -14.22 -15.14 15.13
N ALA A 125 -15.13 -14.22 14.78
CA ALA A 125 -16.01 -14.36 13.63
C ALA A 125 -15.23 -14.44 12.30
N ILE A 126 -14.12 -13.72 12.18
CA ILE A 126 -13.28 -13.71 10.97
C ILE A 126 -12.53 -15.03 10.81
N PHE A 127 -11.98 -15.57 11.89
CA PHE A 127 -11.34 -16.89 11.86
C PHE A 127 -12.35 -18.02 11.64
N ASP A 128 -13.56 -17.91 12.20
CA ASP A 128 -14.64 -18.87 11.97
C ASP A 128 -15.12 -18.84 10.51
N GLU A 129 -15.25 -17.66 9.89
CA GLU A 129 -15.58 -17.51 8.47
C GLU A 129 -14.51 -18.16 7.58
N ALA A 130 -13.23 -17.96 7.87
CA ALA A 130 -12.14 -18.53 7.07
C ALA A 130 -11.94 -20.04 7.29
N ALA A 131 -12.57 -20.64 8.30
CA ALA A 131 -12.28 -22.01 8.73
C ALA A 131 -12.64 -23.10 7.71
N ASP A 132 -13.52 -22.80 6.74
CA ASP A 132 -13.91 -23.71 5.67
C ASP A 132 -13.19 -23.44 4.33
N ASP A 133 -12.11 -22.64 4.38
CA ASP A 133 -11.31 -22.22 3.24
C ASP A 133 -12.12 -21.44 2.19
N ARG A 134 -13.11 -20.66 2.63
CA ARG A 134 -13.94 -19.83 1.74
C ARG A 134 -14.20 -18.44 2.29
N LEU A 135 -14.46 -17.53 1.37
CA LEU A 135 -15.11 -16.24 1.63
C LEU A 135 -16.07 -15.98 0.48
N GLY A 136 -17.35 -16.28 0.71
CA GLY A 136 -18.36 -16.31 -0.35
C GLY A 136 -17.97 -17.24 -1.52
N LYS A 137 -17.64 -16.65 -2.68
CA LYS A 137 -17.23 -17.41 -3.89
C LYS A 137 -15.72 -17.65 -3.99
N PHE A 138 -14.92 -17.00 -3.15
CA PHE A 138 -13.47 -17.10 -3.17
C PHE A 138 -13.03 -18.32 -2.38
N VAL A 139 -12.03 -19.01 -2.91
CA VAL A 139 -11.34 -20.11 -2.22
C VAL A 139 -10.16 -19.51 -1.50
N LEU A 140 -10.04 -19.78 -0.21
CA LEU A 140 -8.98 -19.25 0.64
C LEU A 140 -7.95 -20.33 1.00
N GLU A 141 -6.78 -19.89 1.41
CA GLU A 141 -5.92 -20.63 2.33
C GLU A 141 -6.23 -20.11 3.74
N GLY A 142 -7.25 -20.68 4.40
CA GLY A 142 -7.86 -20.10 5.62
C GLY A 142 -6.95 -20.11 6.84
N ASN A 143 -6.00 -21.03 6.91
CA ASN A 143 -4.95 -21.04 7.94
C ASN A 143 -3.94 -19.88 7.81
N ALA A 144 -3.88 -19.20 6.66
CA ALA A 144 -3.09 -17.99 6.44
C ALA A 144 -3.85 -16.70 6.77
N THR A 145 -5.11 -16.80 7.21
CA THR A 145 -5.87 -15.64 7.70
C THR A 145 -5.18 -15.01 8.90
N THR A 146 -5.13 -13.69 8.96
CA THR A 146 -4.61 -12.96 10.12
C THR A 146 -5.52 -11.81 10.54
N PHE A 147 -5.42 -11.40 11.80
CA PHE A 147 -6.17 -10.30 12.42
C PHE A 147 -5.29 -9.52 13.40
N GLY A 148 -5.47 -8.21 13.53
CA GLY A 148 -4.87 -7.40 14.60
C GLY A 148 -4.40 -6.00 14.19
N PRO A 149 -3.80 -5.23 15.12
CA PRO A 149 -3.56 -3.78 14.95
C PRO A 149 -2.50 -3.44 13.89
N VAL A 150 -1.68 -4.41 13.47
CA VAL A 150 -0.58 -4.27 12.49
C VAL A 150 -0.40 -5.56 11.68
N SER A 151 -1.47 -6.30 11.38
CA SER A 151 -1.31 -7.69 10.92
C SER A 151 -0.94 -7.82 9.43
N LEU A 152 0.34 -7.55 9.10
CA LEU A 152 1.12 -8.19 8.01
C LEU A 152 2.62 -7.85 8.01
N LEU A 153 3.27 -7.95 9.17
CA LEU A 153 4.63 -8.49 9.20
C LEU A 153 4.47 -10.02 9.29
N VAL A 154 4.88 -10.76 8.24
CA VAL A 154 5.09 -12.23 8.17
C VAL A 154 4.02 -13.11 7.49
N ALA A 155 2.77 -12.69 7.25
CA ALA A 155 1.73 -13.65 6.81
C ALA A 155 1.80 -14.13 5.34
N LEU A 156 2.55 -13.45 4.48
CA LEU A 156 2.86 -13.93 3.14
C LEU A 156 4.37 -13.81 3.02
N PRO A 157 5.14 -14.82 3.43
CA PRO A 157 6.58 -14.71 3.42
C PRO A 157 7.08 -15.05 2.02
N GLU A 158 6.68 -14.20 1.04
CA GLU A 158 6.76 -14.45 -0.40
C GLU A 158 8.21 -14.74 -0.84
N CYS A 159 9.19 -14.23 -0.11
CA CYS A 159 10.60 -14.52 -0.35
C CYS A 159 11.03 -15.92 0.11
N SER A 160 10.45 -16.44 1.19
CA SER A 160 10.88 -17.69 1.83
C SER A 160 10.07 -18.93 1.42
N ASP A 161 8.81 -18.74 1.02
CA ASP A 161 7.97 -19.80 0.45
C ASP A 161 8.13 -19.93 -1.08
N GLY A 162 8.83 -18.98 -1.70
CA GLY A 162 9.19 -18.98 -3.11
C GLY A 162 8.04 -18.55 -4.04
N THR A 163 7.05 -17.84 -3.52
CA THR A 163 5.89 -17.40 -4.29
C THR A 163 6.06 -16.03 -4.91
N ASN A 164 7.11 -15.28 -4.56
CA ASN A 164 7.44 -14.00 -5.19
C ASN A 164 7.60 -14.09 -6.73
N ASN A 165 7.43 -12.96 -7.41
CA ASN A 165 7.61 -12.81 -8.85
C ASN A 165 8.96 -12.16 -9.22
N CYS A 166 9.97 -12.25 -8.34
CA CYS A 166 11.28 -11.69 -8.63
C CYS A 166 11.95 -12.40 -9.81
N SER A 167 12.76 -11.66 -10.55
CA SER A 167 13.65 -12.24 -11.55
C SER A 167 14.56 -13.27 -10.91
N THR A 168 14.99 -14.28 -11.67
CA THR A 168 16.01 -15.24 -11.20
C THR A 168 17.36 -14.57 -10.90
N ASN A 169 17.56 -13.34 -11.36
CA ASN A 169 18.74 -12.52 -11.10
C ASN A 169 18.43 -11.36 -10.13
N ALA A 170 17.44 -11.53 -9.27
CA ALA A 170 17.08 -10.59 -8.22
C ALA A 170 17.04 -11.26 -6.85
N ASP A 171 17.38 -10.50 -5.83
CA ASP A 171 17.18 -10.84 -4.43
C ASP A 171 15.80 -10.35 -3.99
N CYS A 172 15.01 -11.26 -3.42
CA CYS A 172 13.74 -10.92 -2.77
C CYS A 172 14.00 -10.40 -1.35
N VAL A 173 13.41 -9.25 -1.02
CA VAL A 173 13.52 -8.60 0.29
C VAL A 173 12.12 -8.41 0.87
N GLU A 174 11.92 -8.98 2.06
CA GLU A 174 10.70 -8.79 2.86
C GLU A 174 10.64 -7.36 3.39
N GLU A 175 9.51 -6.67 3.19
CA GLU A 175 9.28 -5.28 3.59
C GLU A 175 8.03 -5.16 4.48
N TYR A 176 7.88 -4.00 5.14
CA TYR A 176 6.66 -3.73 5.90
C TYR A 176 5.48 -3.60 4.95
N LEU A 177 4.64 -4.64 4.92
CA LEU A 177 3.45 -4.77 4.09
C LEU A 177 3.71 -5.00 2.58
N TYR A 178 4.85 -5.57 2.15
CA TYR A 178 5.08 -6.08 0.79
C TYR A 178 6.42 -6.82 0.73
N PHE A 179 6.81 -7.31 -0.44
CA PHE A 179 8.18 -7.70 -0.75
C PHE A 179 8.71 -6.85 -1.92
N SER A 180 10.01 -6.63 -1.97
CA SER A 180 10.67 -5.98 -3.11
C SER A 180 11.65 -6.92 -3.78
N CYS A 181 11.81 -6.75 -5.09
CA CYS A 181 12.81 -7.47 -5.87
C CYS A 181 13.94 -6.49 -6.21
N VAL A 182 15.16 -6.83 -5.85
CA VAL A 182 16.35 -6.02 -6.13
C VAL A 182 17.25 -6.80 -7.05
N CYS A 183 17.50 -6.31 -8.28
CA CYS A 183 18.42 -6.98 -9.19
C CYS A 183 19.80 -7.17 -8.53
N SER A 184 20.35 -8.38 -8.62
CA SER A 184 21.66 -8.71 -8.09
C SER A 184 22.77 -7.95 -8.84
N ASP A 185 23.96 -7.90 -8.25
CA ASP A 185 25.12 -7.22 -8.83
C ASP A 185 25.36 -7.60 -10.31
N GLY A 186 25.47 -6.59 -11.17
CA GLY A 186 25.64 -6.77 -12.61
C GLY A 186 24.34 -6.90 -13.41
N PHE A 187 23.18 -6.75 -12.76
CA PHE A 187 21.88 -6.67 -13.41
C PHE A 187 21.15 -5.36 -13.09
N VAL A 188 20.26 -4.93 -13.97
CA VAL A 188 19.43 -3.71 -13.80
C VAL A 188 17.99 -3.96 -14.23
N PHE A 189 17.13 -2.93 -14.17
CA PHE A 189 15.68 -2.89 -14.38
C PHE A 189 14.86 -2.91 -13.07
N ASN A 190 13.66 -3.50 -13.06
CA ASN A 190 12.64 -3.28 -12.02
C ASN A 190 12.58 -4.40 -10.97
N GLY A 191 13.51 -5.37 -11.02
CA GLY A 191 13.59 -6.47 -10.06
C GLY A 191 12.76 -7.69 -10.45
N THR A 192 11.57 -7.51 -11.03
CA THR A 192 10.79 -8.62 -11.62
C THR A 192 11.32 -9.01 -12.99
N ASP A 193 11.86 -8.04 -13.71
CA ASP A 193 12.71 -8.20 -14.89
C ASP A 193 14.09 -7.65 -14.56
N CYS A 194 15.12 -8.45 -14.82
CA CYS A 194 16.51 -8.08 -14.58
C CYS A 194 17.38 -8.53 -15.75
N GLU A 195 18.00 -7.57 -16.42
CA GLU A 195 18.90 -7.81 -17.55
C GLU A 195 20.35 -7.52 -17.18
N ALA A 196 21.27 -8.29 -17.76
CA ALA A 196 22.70 -8.15 -17.48
C ALA A 196 23.23 -6.82 -18.03
N VAL A 197 24.04 -6.14 -17.23
CA VAL A 197 24.78 -4.95 -17.66
C VAL A 197 25.95 -5.39 -18.54
N GLU A 198 25.92 -5.02 -19.82
CA GLU A 198 27.04 -5.26 -20.74
C GLU A 198 27.91 -4.01 -20.91
N SER A 199 29.17 -4.10 -20.49
CA SER A 199 30.16 -3.05 -20.76
C SER A 199 30.64 -3.13 -22.21
N ASN A 200 30.44 -2.04 -22.94
CA ASN A 200 30.95 -1.87 -24.30
C ASN A 200 31.93 -0.69 -24.35
N TYR A 201 32.94 -0.81 -25.22
CA TYR A 201 33.95 0.23 -25.39
C TYR A 201 33.76 0.92 -26.74
N ILE A 202 33.65 2.24 -26.71
CA ILE A 202 33.65 3.08 -27.90
C ILE A 202 34.88 3.99 -27.89
N SER A 203 35.40 4.28 -29.07
CA SER A 203 36.47 5.26 -29.25
C SER A 203 36.15 6.12 -30.45
N PHE A 204 36.29 7.43 -30.31
CA PHE A 204 36.13 8.38 -31.39
C PHE A 204 37.27 9.41 -31.34
N ARG A 205 37.52 10.05 -32.49
CA ARG A 205 38.51 11.11 -32.60
C ARG A 205 37.82 12.46 -32.48
N VAL A 206 38.22 13.28 -31.52
CA VAL A 206 37.81 14.69 -31.41
C VAL A 206 38.79 15.54 -32.24
N LEU A 207 38.28 16.25 -33.24
CA LEU A 207 39.12 16.98 -34.20
C LEU A 207 39.53 18.38 -33.72
N ASP A 208 38.76 18.96 -32.79
CA ASP A 208 38.85 20.37 -32.42
C ASP A 208 39.36 20.57 -30.97
N LEU A 209 40.17 19.63 -30.45
CA LEU A 209 40.81 19.81 -29.15
C LEU A 209 41.92 20.87 -29.23
N ASP A 210 41.96 21.77 -28.24
CA ASP A 210 43.03 22.77 -28.11
C ASP A 210 44.37 22.10 -27.73
N PRO A 211 45.39 22.13 -28.60
CA PRO A 211 46.66 21.44 -28.37
C PRO A 211 47.53 22.08 -27.28
N THR A 212 47.13 23.21 -26.71
CA THR A 212 47.84 23.87 -25.60
C THR A 212 47.38 23.38 -24.21
N LYS A 213 46.32 22.57 -24.15
CA LYS A 213 45.74 22.01 -22.93
C LYS A 213 46.32 20.63 -22.58
N ASP A 214 46.25 20.26 -21.30
CA ASP A 214 46.84 19.01 -20.79
C ASP A 214 45.78 17.90 -20.67
N TYR A 215 45.42 17.24 -21.78
CA TYR A 215 44.47 16.11 -21.76
C TYR A 215 45.13 14.75 -21.49
N GLU A 216 46.46 14.66 -21.34
CA GLU A 216 47.12 13.39 -21.01
C GLU A 216 47.12 13.12 -19.49
N ASN A 217 47.11 14.19 -18.69
CA ASN A 217 47.06 14.10 -17.24
C ASN A 217 45.62 14.03 -16.73
N LYS A 218 45.20 12.86 -16.25
CA LYS A 218 43.84 12.60 -15.72
C LYS A 218 43.40 13.50 -14.56
N THR A 219 44.34 14.21 -13.93
CA THR A 219 44.05 15.13 -12.82
C THR A 219 44.08 16.60 -13.22
N SER A 220 44.39 16.91 -14.49
CA SER A 220 44.39 18.29 -14.97
C SER A 220 42.94 18.81 -15.03
N PRO A 221 42.73 20.13 -14.86
CA PRO A 221 41.42 20.73 -15.08
C PRO A 221 40.91 20.48 -16.50
N ASP A 222 41.80 20.49 -17.49
CA ASP A 222 41.44 20.32 -18.90
C ASP A 222 40.91 18.90 -19.20
N TYR A 223 41.49 17.88 -18.56
CA TYR A 223 41.02 16.50 -18.68
C TYR A 223 39.66 16.31 -18.02
N LEU A 224 39.48 16.83 -16.81
CA LEU A 224 38.24 16.70 -16.06
C LEU A 224 37.09 17.43 -16.76
N ASP A 225 37.34 18.64 -17.29
CA ASP A 225 36.36 19.37 -18.10
C ASP A 225 35.96 18.57 -19.36
N LEU A 226 36.93 17.94 -20.03
CA LEU A 226 36.66 17.09 -21.20
C LEU A 226 35.91 15.80 -20.82
N GLN A 227 36.27 15.19 -19.69
CA GLN A 227 35.62 13.99 -19.16
C GLN A 227 34.13 14.26 -18.93
N ASP A 228 33.80 15.31 -18.19
CA ASP A 228 32.41 15.68 -17.89
C ASP A 228 31.60 15.86 -19.19
N ILE A 229 32.16 16.60 -20.17
CA ILE A 229 31.51 16.83 -21.46
C ILE A 229 31.28 15.52 -22.22
N LEU A 230 32.29 14.67 -22.32
CA LEU A 230 32.20 13.44 -23.11
C LEU A 230 31.30 12.40 -22.46
N GLU A 231 31.38 12.24 -21.14
CA GLU A 231 30.50 11.33 -20.40
C GLU A 231 29.04 11.77 -20.49
N GLU A 232 28.75 13.08 -20.36
CA GLU A 232 27.40 13.62 -20.54
C GLU A 232 26.88 13.43 -21.97
N LEU A 233 27.71 13.71 -22.99
CA LEU A 233 27.31 13.55 -24.39
C LEU A 233 27.02 12.08 -24.72
N VAL A 234 27.89 11.16 -24.28
CA VAL A 234 27.73 9.74 -24.57
C VAL A 234 26.54 9.16 -23.81
N ALA A 235 26.36 9.53 -22.53
CA ALA A 235 25.23 9.04 -21.72
C ALA A 235 23.87 9.40 -22.36
N ASN A 236 23.81 10.51 -23.10
CA ASN A 236 22.59 10.98 -23.75
C ASN A 236 22.39 10.46 -25.19
N ILE A 237 23.25 9.59 -25.72
CA ILE A 237 23.10 9.05 -27.09
C ILE A 237 21.82 8.20 -27.21
N THR A 238 21.54 7.37 -26.21
CA THR A 238 20.32 6.57 -26.11
C THR A 238 19.83 6.53 -24.67
N GLY A 239 18.55 6.22 -24.46
CA GLY A 239 18.01 5.97 -23.11
C GLY A 239 18.43 4.63 -22.49
N GLU A 240 19.29 3.87 -23.18
CA GLU A 240 19.74 2.53 -22.75
C GLU A 240 21.12 2.57 -22.08
N ILE A 241 21.83 3.70 -22.15
CA ILE A 241 23.15 3.83 -21.53
C ILE A 241 22.99 4.12 -20.04
N LEU A 242 23.41 3.16 -19.23
CA LEU A 242 23.29 3.22 -17.76
C LEU A 242 24.37 4.08 -17.12
N SER A 243 25.59 4.06 -17.68
CA SER A 243 26.75 4.81 -17.20
C SER A 243 27.81 4.94 -18.30
N VAL A 244 28.61 5.99 -18.23
CA VAL A 244 29.78 6.18 -19.11
C VAL A 244 30.99 6.50 -18.24
N GLU A 245 32.14 5.96 -18.60
CA GLU A 245 33.43 6.30 -18.00
C GLU A 245 34.44 6.60 -19.10
N LEU A 246 35.06 7.77 -19.07
CA LEU A 246 36.17 8.11 -19.96
C LEU A 246 37.44 7.36 -19.53
N PHE A 247 37.77 6.30 -20.26
CA PHE A 247 38.88 5.43 -19.88
C PHE A 247 40.26 6.05 -20.17
N ASP A 248 40.42 6.74 -21.30
CA ASP A 248 41.72 7.24 -21.77
C ASP A 248 41.57 8.31 -22.87
N VAL A 249 42.53 9.23 -22.96
CA VAL A 249 42.67 10.20 -24.05
C VAL A 249 44.09 10.08 -24.62
N ARG A 250 44.20 9.89 -25.94
CA ARG A 250 45.48 9.69 -26.65
C ARG A 250 45.53 10.45 -27.96
#